data_AF-A0A545U5G8-F1
#
_entry.id   AF-A0A545U5G8-F1
#
_cell.length_a   1.000
_cell.length_b   1.000
_cell.length_c   1.000
_cell.angle_alpha   90.00
_cell.angle_beta   90.00
_cell.angle_gamma   90.00
#
_symmetry.space_group_name_H-M   'P 1'
#
loop_
_entity.id
_entity.type
_entity.pdbx_description
1 polymer ?
#
loop_
_entity_poly.entity_id
_entity_poly.type
_entity_poly.pdbx_seq_one_letter_code
_entity_poly.pdbx_strand_id
1 'polypeptide(L)'
;MESRHLHHFYINEEQSIYLLSHRDAQKLKDWLDLCEAQLARLGYSDIELIGKGAYAFVFAANAANGCEYVFKFSRITLPRHVQERLEEEGYMLSQVPHSNIPAFIEFQCVRGQSILMMERVSGINLEQLSRERGRLPARLLLKIAAQLADILLQVRAAARAAGRAPVVHGDIKPSNIVFNPQTERIGLIDWGAAVFAQIDERGQHYAAAGLNTLSNDLYQTNAKLGDIYFIGADQLQGGLSTPRFDEQGVAGTLYALASAQSSRFGSKVITANSLRLPVEFAKTLSGMLAEDKKRREEAGDYFLKNMRYMRHIVTGSEERNDAVPLIPVWLSAEYQALDTVVYSSRKSFLRREMDEKVFADIDATELDRYYKNYLSGMGDTEKAFITAVSRLGDYPVVGGLAIHWDHGGIYIDSSLNLYDKSLLPAFVSAVNNMVYLGQAICKTGVFKSCMFDARKTLHVERAHQDQAFAVTAEMRIPFEISEAPVLEDESRLHSYFEDGDDPDEMLELPNVIRDTLATMNAIHHTGCIIFESLEYDLKIHNYLKLLDPARRDEFQGCLDAILENLHLIRGLGVSGFMKLPYKDTKFFPHMDRQPDRFSLRDPKRAGHREVKRTPPGANTG
;
A
#
# COMPACT_ATOMS: atom_id res chain seq x y z
N MET A 1 -10.67 -37.45 -6.17
CA MET A 1 -10.87 -36.05 -6.60
C MET A 1 -10.52 -35.20 -5.40
N GLU A 2 -9.22 -34.97 -5.24
CA GLU A 2 -8.65 -34.26 -4.09
C GLU A 2 -8.96 -32.77 -4.20
N SER A 3 -9.52 -32.24 -3.13
CA SER A 3 -9.75 -30.82 -2.93
C SER A 3 -8.41 -30.09 -2.89
N ARG A 4 -8.08 -29.37 -3.97
CA ARG A 4 -7.06 -28.33 -3.95
C ARG A 4 -7.55 -27.21 -3.03
N HIS A 5 -7.23 -27.32 -1.75
CA HIS A 5 -7.54 -26.28 -0.77
C HIS A 5 -6.75 -25.02 -1.11
N LEU A 6 -7.50 -23.94 -1.26
CA LEU A 6 -7.06 -22.61 -1.67
C LEU A 6 -5.95 -22.08 -0.75
N HIS A 7 -4.87 -21.61 -1.37
CA HIS A 7 -3.73 -20.97 -0.70
C HIS A 7 -4.16 -19.80 0.20
N HIS A 8 -3.56 -19.73 1.39
CA HIS A 8 -3.83 -18.73 2.43
C HIS A 8 -3.54 -17.33 1.93
N PHE A 9 -4.56 -16.49 2.01
CA PHE A 9 -4.53 -15.18 1.39
C PHE A 9 -3.93 -14.14 2.33
N TYR A 10 -2.61 -14.16 2.38
CA TYR A 10 -1.76 -13.05 2.81
C TYR A 10 -1.65 -12.06 1.64
N ILE A 11 -2.19 -10.86 1.80
CA ILE A 11 -2.00 -9.76 0.84
C ILE A 11 -0.81 -8.95 1.31
N ASN A 12 0.36 -9.28 0.76
CA ASN A 12 1.53 -8.42 0.81
C ASN A 12 1.83 -7.95 -0.59
N GLU A 13 1.63 -6.65 -0.80
CA GLU A 13 2.20 -5.92 -1.90
C GLU A 13 3.71 -5.94 -1.65
N GLU A 14 4.40 -6.82 -2.39
CA GLU A 14 5.80 -7.19 -2.21
C GLU A 14 6.06 -8.10 -0.99
N GLN A 15 5.89 -9.42 -1.16
CA GLN A 15 6.41 -10.38 -0.18
C GLN A 15 7.90 -10.10 0.08
N SER A 16 8.18 -9.70 1.33
CA SER A 16 9.53 -9.65 1.89
C SER A 16 10.28 -10.94 1.54
N ILE A 17 11.55 -10.81 1.15
CA ILE A 17 12.40 -11.98 0.88
C ILE A 17 12.49 -12.92 2.08
N TYR A 18 12.34 -12.38 3.30
CA TYR A 18 12.36 -13.13 4.55
C TYR A 18 11.06 -13.92 4.79
N LEU A 19 10.04 -13.73 3.98
CA LEU A 19 8.82 -14.55 4.01
C LEU A 19 8.81 -15.65 2.94
N LEU A 20 9.81 -15.68 2.06
CA LEU A 20 9.95 -16.73 1.06
C LEU A 20 10.56 -17.98 1.69
N SER A 21 10.20 -19.15 1.15
CA SER A 21 10.94 -20.39 1.47
C SER A 21 12.43 -20.21 1.17
N HIS A 22 13.30 -20.91 1.89
CA HIS A 22 14.75 -20.80 1.65
C HIS A 22 15.10 -21.10 0.19
N ARG A 23 14.38 -22.05 -0.42
CA ARG A 23 14.55 -22.44 -1.82
C ARG A 23 14.20 -21.32 -2.80
N ASP A 24 13.12 -20.58 -2.55
CA ASP A 24 12.67 -19.54 -3.47
C ASP A 24 13.45 -18.23 -3.28
N ALA A 25 13.88 -17.92 -2.06
CA ALA A 25 14.82 -16.84 -1.78
C ALA A 25 16.15 -17.05 -2.52
N GLN A 26 16.70 -18.27 -2.49
CA GLN A 26 17.95 -18.58 -3.20
C GLN A 26 17.80 -18.46 -4.72
N LYS A 27 16.73 -19.02 -5.31
CA LYS A 27 16.46 -18.88 -6.76
C LYS A 27 16.38 -17.43 -7.20
N LEU A 28 15.71 -16.59 -6.40
CA LEU A 28 15.59 -15.16 -6.67
C LEU A 28 16.97 -14.50 -6.68
N LYS A 29 17.79 -14.78 -5.68
CA LYS A 29 19.15 -14.24 -5.57
C LYS A 29 20.03 -14.65 -6.75
N ASP A 30 20.08 -15.94 -7.07
CA ASP A 30 20.87 -16.46 -8.20
C ASP A 30 20.46 -15.81 -9.52
N TRP A 31 19.18 -15.51 -9.68
CA TRP A 31 18.64 -14.86 -10.88
C TRP A 31 19.01 -13.38 -10.96
N LEU A 32 19.02 -12.65 -9.84
CA LEU A 32 19.46 -11.26 -9.78
C LEU A 32 20.95 -11.14 -10.15
N ASP A 33 21.79 -11.99 -9.55
CA ASP A 33 23.24 -12.05 -9.83
C ASP A 33 23.51 -12.32 -11.32
N LEU A 34 22.69 -13.17 -11.96
CA LEU A 34 22.80 -13.46 -13.39
C LEU A 34 22.51 -12.21 -14.25
N CYS A 35 21.48 -11.44 -13.91
CA CYS A 35 21.10 -10.24 -14.67
C CYS A 35 22.16 -9.15 -14.54
N GLU A 36 22.67 -8.92 -13.32
CA GLU A 36 23.77 -7.99 -13.07
C GLU A 36 25.02 -8.37 -13.86
N ALA A 37 25.41 -9.65 -13.85
CA ALA A 37 26.56 -10.12 -14.61
C ALA A 37 26.39 -9.97 -16.12
N GLN A 38 25.17 -10.13 -16.64
CA GLN A 38 24.88 -9.91 -18.07
C GLN A 38 24.99 -8.45 -18.46
N LEU A 39 24.39 -7.54 -17.69
CA LEU A 39 24.49 -6.10 -17.92
C LEU A 39 25.95 -5.62 -17.82
N ALA A 40 26.72 -6.12 -16.86
CA ALA A 40 28.14 -5.79 -16.72
C ALA A 40 28.95 -6.23 -17.95
N ARG A 41 28.68 -7.43 -18.51
CA ARG A 41 29.32 -7.92 -19.74
C ARG A 41 28.97 -7.09 -20.98
N LEU A 42 27.80 -6.46 -20.99
CA LEU A 42 27.37 -5.55 -22.05
C LEU A 42 27.98 -4.13 -21.89
N GLY A 43 28.80 -3.91 -20.88
CA GLY A 43 29.52 -2.64 -20.66
C GLY A 43 28.74 -1.63 -19.81
N TYR A 44 27.68 -2.06 -19.11
CA TYR A 44 26.99 -1.24 -18.13
C TYR A 44 27.67 -1.31 -16.76
N SER A 45 27.55 -0.24 -15.98
CA SER A 45 28.14 -0.07 -14.65
C SER A 45 27.10 0.46 -13.67
N ASP A 46 27.41 0.47 -12.36
CA ASP A 46 26.49 0.91 -11.30
C ASP A 46 25.10 0.27 -11.41
N ILE A 47 25.09 -1.05 -11.60
CA ILE A 47 23.86 -1.81 -11.81
C ILE A 47 23.13 -1.95 -10.47
N GLU A 48 21.87 -1.55 -10.43
CA GLU A 48 21.05 -1.53 -9.24
C GLU A 48 19.67 -2.13 -9.56
N LEU A 49 19.20 -3.08 -8.76
CA LEU A 49 17.80 -3.50 -8.80
C LEU A 49 16.93 -2.38 -8.21
N ILE A 50 16.12 -1.73 -9.05
CA ILE A 50 15.26 -0.59 -8.66
C ILE A 50 13.77 -0.97 -8.55
N GLY A 51 13.39 -2.19 -8.93
CA GLY A 51 12.01 -2.65 -8.81
C GLY A 51 11.84 -4.14 -9.04
N LYS A 52 10.88 -4.74 -8.33
CA LYS A 52 10.50 -6.15 -8.45
C LYS A 52 8.99 -6.28 -8.59
N GLY A 53 8.51 -6.52 -9.81
CA GLY A 53 7.10 -6.77 -10.08
C GLY A 53 6.77 -8.26 -10.17
N ALA A 54 5.48 -8.58 -10.21
CA ALA A 54 4.99 -9.93 -10.50
C ALA A 54 5.45 -10.42 -11.88
N TYR A 55 5.59 -9.50 -12.84
CA TYR A 55 5.86 -9.79 -14.25
C TYR A 55 7.30 -9.57 -14.69
N ALA A 56 8.03 -8.66 -14.03
CA ALA A 56 9.36 -8.26 -14.44
C ALA A 56 10.25 -7.86 -13.25
N PHE A 57 11.55 -7.91 -13.49
CA PHE A 57 12.56 -7.27 -12.63
C PHE A 57 13.10 -6.03 -13.34
N VAL A 58 13.37 -4.98 -12.59
CA VAL A 58 13.72 -3.67 -13.13
C VAL A 58 15.08 -3.24 -12.58
N PHE A 59 16.05 -3.04 -13.46
CA PHE A 59 17.39 -2.61 -13.10
C PHE A 59 17.67 -1.21 -13.66
N ALA A 60 18.39 -0.38 -12.92
CA ALA A 60 19.06 0.80 -13.44
C ALA A 60 20.54 0.49 -13.71
N ALA A 61 21.12 1.08 -14.74
CA ALA A 61 22.56 1.03 -14.96
C ALA A 61 23.08 2.21 -15.79
N ASN A 62 24.37 2.49 -15.65
CA ASN A 62 25.10 3.53 -16.34
C ASN A 62 25.82 2.97 -17.56
N ALA A 63 25.63 3.59 -18.72
CA ALA A 63 26.37 3.28 -19.93
C ALA A 63 27.69 4.06 -20.01
N ALA A 64 28.63 3.56 -20.81
CA ALA A 64 29.94 4.18 -21.00
C ALA A 64 29.90 5.61 -21.59
N ASN A 65 28.79 6.00 -22.22
CA ASN A 65 28.55 7.35 -22.74
C ASN A 65 28.03 8.33 -21.66
N GLY A 66 27.87 7.88 -20.41
CA GLY A 66 27.34 8.67 -19.29
C GLY A 66 25.81 8.74 -19.24
N CYS A 67 25.10 8.06 -20.13
CA CYS A 67 23.64 7.95 -20.05
C CYS A 67 23.22 6.90 -19.00
N GLU A 68 22.14 7.19 -18.30
CA GLU A 68 21.51 6.25 -17.37
C GLU A 68 20.30 5.58 -18.03
N TYR A 69 20.19 4.26 -17.88
CA TYR A 69 19.12 3.47 -18.48
C TYR A 69 18.41 2.59 -17.46
N VAL A 70 17.17 2.24 -17.78
CA VAL A 70 16.36 1.27 -17.06
C VAL A 70 16.10 0.06 -17.94
N PHE A 71 16.29 -1.12 -17.36
CA PHE A 71 16.09 -2.42 -18.00
C PHE A 71 14.99 -3.19 -17.29
N LYS A 72 13.87 -3.42 -17.97
CA LYS A 72 12.84 -4.35 -17.51
C LYS A 72 13.10 -5.72 -18.13
N PHE A 73 13.21 -6.75 -17.29
CA PHE A 73 13.40 -8.13 -17.69
C PHE A 73 12.15 -8.95 -17.36
N SER A 74 11.52 -9.56 -18.35
CA SER A 74 10.42 -10.49 -18.10
C SER A 74 10.90 -11.67 -17.25
N ARG A 75 10.05 -12.17 -16.35
CA ARG A 75 10.34 -13.43 -15.64
C ARG A 75 10.22 -14.61 -16.60
N ILE A 76 11.32 -15.35 -16.79
CA ILE A 76 11.41 -16.51 -17.70
C ILE A 76 10.43 -17.63 -17.30
N THR A 77 10.05 -17.70 -16.03
CA THR A 77 9.10 -18.70 -15.50
C THR A 77 7.65 -18.42 -15.91
N LEU A 78 7.34 -17.25 -16.48
CA LEU A 78 5.98 -16.90 -16.87
C LEU A 78 5.63 -17.42 -18.27
N PRO A 79 4.34 -17.70 -18.55
CA PRO A 79 3.90 -18.08 -19.89
C PRO A 79 4.30 -17.07 -20.95
N ARG A 80 4.56 -17.53 -22.19
CA ARG A 80 5.00 -16.70 -23.30
C ARG A 80 4.12 -15.47 -23.55
N HIS A 81 2.80 -15.63 -23.52
CA HIS A 81 1.85 -14.52 -23.71
C HIS A 81 1.97 -13.43 -22.63
N VAL A 82 2.49 -13.76 -21.44
CA VAL A 82 2.77 -12.78 -20.38
C VAL A 82 4.09 -12.06 -20.64
N GLN A 83 5.07 -12.76 -21.23
CA GLN A 83 6.35 -12.15 -21.62
C GLN A 83 6.17 -11.17 -22.79
N GLU A 84 5.30 -11.50 -23.75
CA GLU A 84 4.94 -10.64 -24.89
C GLU A 84 4.31 -9.30 -24.45
N ARG A 85 3.77 -9.19 -23.22
CA ARG A 85 3.29 -7.90 -22.67
C ARG A 85 4.38 -6.84 -22.59
N LEU A 86 5.65 -7.25 -22.44
CA LEU A 86 6.75 -6.30 -22.36
C LEU A 86 7.11 -5.70 -23.73
N GLU A 87 6.89 -6.46 -24.81
CA GLU A 87 7.00 -5.95 -26.18
C GLU A 87 5.90 -4.93 -26.45
N GLU A 88 4.66 -5.24 -26.06
CA GLU A 88 3.53 -4.30 -26.14
C GLU A 88 3.81 -3.02 -25.34
N GLU A 89 4.35 -3.13 -24.11
CA GLU A 89 4.74 -1.96 -23.30
C GLU A 89 5.75 -1.08 -24.05
N GLY A 90 6.82 -1.67 -24.59
CA GLY A 90 7.83 -0.95 -25.36
C GLY A 90 7.25 -0.26 -26.60
N TYR A 91 6.35 -0.96 -27.31
CA TYR A 91 5.62 -0.38 -28.43
C TYR A 91 4.79 0.83 -27.99
N MET A 92 3.98 0.71 -26.94
CA MET A 92 3.15 1.82 -26.45
C MET A 92 4.00 3.03 -26.02
N LEU A 93 5.11 2.79 -25.32
CA LEU A 93 6.05 3.84 -24.91
C LEU A 93 6.66 4.58 -26.12
N SER A 94 6.98 3.86 -27.21
CA SER A 94 7.51 4.47 -28.44
C SER A 94 6.55 5.47 -29.11
N GLN A 95 5.25 5.39 -28.81
CA GLN A 95 4.21 6.23 -29.42
C GLN A 95 4.00 7.57 -28.71
N VAL A 96 4.69 7.83 -27.60
CA VAL A 96 4.43 8.98 -26.69
C VAL A 96 5.71 9.79 -26.37
N PRO A 97 6.38 10.38 -27.38
CA PRO A 97 7.56 11.21 -27.14
C PRO A 97 7.19 12.48 -26.35
N HIS A 98 7.75 12.64 -25.14
CA HIS A 98 7.47 13.77 -24.26
C HIS A 98 8.61 13.97 -23.24
N SER A 99 8.91 15.20 -22.83
CA SER A 99 10.05 15.46 -21.92
C SER A 99 9.91 14.91 -20.49
N ASN A 100 8.70 14.52 -20.11
CA ASN A 100 8.36 13.94 -18.79
C ASN A 100 7.91 12.47 -18.93
N ILE A 101 8.24 11.81 -20.04
CA ILE A 101 8.03 10.37 -20.26
C ILE A 101 9.39 9.83 -20.70
N PRO A 102 9.90 8.73 -20.13
CA PRO A 102 11.20 8.19 -20.53
C PRO A 102 11.18 7.80 -22.01
N ALA A 103 12.26 8.11 -22.73
CA ALA A 103 12.38 7.65 -24.11
C ALA A 103 12.50 6.11 -24.18
N PHE A 104 11.75 5.50 -25.10
CA PHE A 104 12.01 4.12 -25.54
C PHE A 104 13.39 4.07 -26.20
N ILE A 105 14.23 3.11 -25.80
CA ILE A 105 15.57 2.91 -26.39
C ILE A 105 15.56 1.67 -27.29
N GLU A 106 15.25 0.51 -26.72
CA GLU A 106 15.31 -0.76 -27.45
C GLU A 106 14.46 -1.84 -26.76
N PHE A 107 13.97 -2.80 -27.55
CA PHE A 107 13.40 -4.05 -27.06
C PHE A 107 14.15 -5.24 -27.67
N GLN A 108 14.52 -6.22 -26.85
CA GLN A 108 15.20 -7.43 -27.28
C GLN A 108 14.55 -8.68 -26.68
N CYS A 109 14.57 -9.79 -27.43
CA CYS A 109 14.22 -11.11 -26.93
C CYS A 109 15.44 -12.04 -27.03
N VAL A 110 16.06 -12.34 -25.89
CA VAL A 110 17.29 -13.14 -25.83
C VAL A 110 16.99 -14.46 -25.13
N ARG A 111 17.14 -15.59 -25.85
CA ARG A 111 16.87 -16.95 -25.34
C ARG A 111 15.48 -17.10 -24.69
N GLY A 112 14.48 -16.40 -25.24
CA GLY A 112 13.11 -16.42 -24.72
C GLY A 112 12.90 -15.52 -23.49
N GLN A 113 13.84 -14.63 -23.17
CA GLN A 113 13.64 -13.58 -22.17
C GLN A 113 13.44 -12.24 -22.88
N SER A 114 12.34 -11.56 -22.59
CA SER A 114 12.06 -10.22 -23.09
C SER A 114 12.75 -9.17 -22.22
N ILE A 115 13.41 -8.22 -22.87
CA ILE A 115 14.17 -7.14 -22.24
C ILE A 115 13.74 -5.82 -22.88
N LEU A 116 13.23 -4.90 -22.09
CA LEU A 116 12.89 -3.54 -22.51
C LEU A 116 13.87 -2.55 -21.90
N MET A 117 14.54 -1.78 -22.75
CA MET A 117 15.47 -0.72 -22.38
C MET A 117 14.82 0.65 -22.62
N MET A 118 14.87 1.51 -21.60
CA MET A 118 14.33 2.87 -21.65
C MET A 118 15.26 3.85 -20.92
N GLU A 119 15.09 5.14 -21.19
CA GLU A 119 15.76 6.22 -20.44
C GLU A 119 15.43 6.16 -18.94
N ARG A 120 16.43 6.38 -18.07
CA ARG A 120 16.20 6.51 -16.63
C ARG A 120 15.65 7.89 -16.31
N VAL A 121 14.51 7.94 -15.61
CA VAL A 121 14.06 9.18 -14.96
C VAL A 121 14.73 9.28 -13.60
N SER A 122 15.53 10.33 -13.37
CA SER A 122 16.23 10.52 -12.10
C SER A 122 15.29 11.03 -11.00
N GLY A 123 15.26 10.35 -9.85
CA GLY A 123 14.48 10.77 -8.67
C GLY A 123 13.95 9.59 -7.87
N ILE A 124 12.99 9.85 -7.00
CA ILE A 124 12.23 8.84 -6.25
C ILE A 124 10.77 8.85 -6.71
N ASN A 125 10.06 7.74 -6.63
CA ASN A 125 8.63 7.77 -6.98
C ASN A 125 7.81 8.56 -5.93
N LEU A 126 6.63 9.05 -6.33
CA LEU A 126 5.78 9.88 -5.46
C LEU A 126 5.17 9.08 -4.29
N GLU A 127 5.09 7.76 -4.40
CA GLU A 127 4.70 6.88 -3.30
C GLU A 127 5.73 6.91 -2.16
N GLN A 128 7.00 6.72 -2.49
CA GLN A 128 8.12 6.84 -1.57
C GLN A 128 8.20 8.25 -0.98
N LEU A 129 8.06 9.30 -1.80
CA LEU A 129 8.04 10.67 -1.30
C LEU A 129 6.90 10.91 -0.29
N SER A 130 5.72 10.34 -0.56
CA SER A 130 4.55 10.41 0.33
C SER A 130 4.74 9.61 1.62
N ARG A 131 5.44 8.48 1.57
CA ARG A 131 5.86 7.71 2.76
C ARG A 131 6.86 8.49 3.61
N GLU A 132 7.82 9.17 2.99
CA GLU A 132 8.85 9.95 3.70
C GLU A 132 8.29 11.24 4.32
N ARG A 133 7.42 11.96 3.59
CA ARG A 133 6.95 13.30 4.01
C ARG A 133 5.54 13.31 4.60
N GLY A 134 4.76 12.24 4.39
CA GLY A 134 3.33 12.24 4.63
C GLY A 134 2.64 13.13 3.60
N ARG A 135 1.80 14.05 4.07
CA ARG A 135 0.97 14.89 3.20
C ARG A 135 1.84 15.88 2.44
N LEU A 136 1.71 15.91 1.11
CA LEU A 136 2.48 16.85 0.31
C LEU A 136 1.93 18.27 0.44
N PRO A 137 2.81 19.30 0.54
CA PRO A 137 2.37 20.69 0.58
C PRO A 137 1.57 21.07 -0.68
N ALA A 138 0.55 21.91 -0.50
CA ALA A 138 -0.32 22.36 -1.59
C ALA A 138 0.46 22.96 -2.78
N ARG A 139 1.54 23.70 -2.52
CA ARG A 139 2.44 24.24 -3.58
C ARG A 139 2.97 23.13 -4.49
N LEU A 140 3.47 22.05 -3.88
CA LEU A 140 4.07 20.95 -4.61
C LEU A 140 3.00 20.14 -5.35
N LEU A 141 1.84 19.89 -4.72
CA LEU A 141 0.70 19.24 -5.37
C LEU A 141 0.22 19.99 -6.61
N LEU A 142 0.10 21.32 -6.55
CA LEU A 142 -0.26 22.14 -7.72
C LEU A 142 0.79 22.03 -8.83
N LYS A 143 2.08 21.96 -8.50
CA LYS A 143 3.15 21.81 -9.49
C LYS A 143 3.15 20.42 -10.14
N ILE A 144 2.90 19.36 -9.37
CA ILE A 144 2.73 17.99 -9.88
C ILE A 144 1.48 17.92 -10.77
N ALA A 145 0.34 18.42 -10.29
CA ALA A 145 -0.91 18.46 -11.02
C ALA A 145 -0.79 19.19 -12.37
N ALA A 146 -0.07 20.31 -12.41
CA ALA A 146 0.18 21.04 -13.65
C ALA A 146 1.01 20.25 -14.66
N GLN A 147 2.02 19.50 -14.20
CA GLN A 147 2.83 18.66 -15.08
C GLN A 147 2.06 17.44 -15.59
N LEU A 148 1.22 16.82 -14.75
CA LEU A 148 0.32 15.74 -15.18
C LEU A 148 -0.70 16.23 -16.21
N ALA A 149 -1.33 17.39 -15.98
CA ALA A 149 -2.25 17.99 -16.95
C ALA A 149 -1.56 18.28 -18.28
N ASP A 150 -0.34 18.78 -18.25
CA ASP A 150 0.48 19.05 -19.44
C ASP A 150 0.79 17.76 -20.23
N ILE A 151 1.20 16.69 -19.55
CA ILE A 151 1.43 15.36 -20.16
C ILE A 151 0.15 14.89 -20.88
N LEU A 152 -1.00 14.88 -20.21
CA LEU A 152 -2.26 14.41 -20.79
C LEU A 152 -2.68 15.24 -22.01
N LEU A 153 -2.53 16.57 -21.93
CA LEU A 153 -2.86 17.47 -23.05
C LEU A 153 -1.93 17.25 -24.24
N GLN A 154 -0.62 17.08 -24.01
CA GLN A 154 0.35 16.91 -25.07
C GLN A 154 0.21 15.55 -25.76
N VAL A 155 0.00 14.46 -25.01
CA VAL A 155 -0.25 13.13 -25.59
C VAL A 155 -1.50 13.15 -26.49
N ARG A 156 -2.58 13.79 -26.03
CA ARG A 156 -3.81 13.95 -26.82
C ARG A 156 -3.59 14.82 -28.06
N ALA A 157 -2.90 15.95 -27.91
CA ALA A 157 -2.64 16.87 -29.01
C ALA A 157 -1.75 16.24 -30.09
N ALA A 158 -0.70 15.52 -29.70
CA ALA A 158 0.20 14.83 -30.62
C ALA A 158 -0.54 13.74 -31.42
N ALA A 159 -1.39 12.96 -30.76
CA ALA A 159 -2.21 11.96 -31.43
C ALA A 159 -3.22 12.58 -32.42
N ARG A 160 -3.90 13.65 -32.00
CA ARG A 160 -4.83 14.41 -32.86
C ARG A 160 -4.14 14.99 -34.09
N ALA A 161 -2.94 15.56 -33.91
CA ALA A 161 -2.14 16.09 -35.01
C ALA A 161 -1.71 15.00 -36.01
N ALA A 162 -1.48 13.78 -35.51
CA ALA A 162 -1.16 12.60 -36.32
C ALA A 162 -2.39 11.86 -36.88
N GLY A 163 -3.62 12.35 -36.62
CA GLY A 163 -4.85 11.72 -37.10
C GLY A 163 -5.12 10.33 -36.51
N ARG A 164 -4.60 10.05 -35.31
CA ARG A 164 -4.72 8.74 -34.63
C ARG A 164 -5.41 8.89 -33.28
N ALA A 165 -5.87 7.76 -32.73
CA ALA A 165 -6.32 7.70 -31.35
C ALA A 165 -5.16 8.02 -30.39
N PRO A 166 -5.40 8.75 -29.29
CA PRO A 166 -4.42 8.97 -28.24
C PRO A 166 -4.13 7.68 -27.49
N VAL A 167 -2.91 7.58 -26.99
CA VAL A 167 -2.54 6.55 -26.01
C VAL A 167 -3.12 6.95 -24.66
N VAL A 168 -3.74 5.99 -23.99
CA VAL A 168 -4.20 6.05 -22.60
C VAL A 168 -3.19 5.25 -21.78
N HIS A 169 -2.66 5.83 -20.71
CA HIS A 169 -1.71 5.14 -19.85
C HIS A 169 -2.38 4.03 -19.04
N GLY A 170 -3.57 4.30 -18.48
CA GLY A 170 -4.42 3.31 -17.82
C GLY A 170 -3.98 2.88 -16.42
N ASP A 171 -2.86 3.38 -15.90
CA ASP A 171 -2.32 3.04 -14.57
C ASP A 171 -1.56 4.21 -13.92
N ILE A 172 -2.13 5.42 -13.97
CA ILE A 172 -1.52 6.59 -13.33
C ILE A 172 -1.72 6.49 -11.81
N LYS A 173 -0.62 6.28 -11.08
CA LYS A 173 -0.56 6.18 -9.62
C LYS A 173 0.77 6.72 -9.07
N PRO A 174 0.89 7.00 -7.76
CA PRO A 174 2.11 7.55 -7.16
C PRO A 174 3.40 6.75 -7.45
N SER A 175 3.36 5.41 -7.46
CA SER A 175 4.52 4.55 -7.77
C SER A 175 5.01 4.69 -9.21
N ASN A 176 4.12 5.03 -10.14
CA ASN A 176 4.42 5.19 -11.56
C ASN A 176 4.82 6.64 -11.93
N ILE A 177 5.00 7.51 -10.94
CA ILE A 177 5.43 8.89 -11.17
C ILE A 177 6.72 9.14 -10.39
N VAL A 178 7.83 9.21 -11.12
CA VAL A 178 9.14 9.58 -10.55
C VAL A 178 9.17 11.09 -10.36
N PHE A 179 9.69 11.54 -9.23
CA PHE A 179 9.83 12.93 -8.84
C PHE A 179 11.28 13.22 -8.50
N ASN A 180 11.81 14.28 -9.11
CA ASN A 180 13.15 14.78 -8.83
C ASN A 180 13.08 15.91 -7.78
N PRO A 181 13.56 15.71 -6.54
CA PRO A 181 13.42 16.72 -5.48
C PRO A 181 14.14 18.03 -5.74
N GLN A 182 15.21 18.03 -6.56
CA GLN A 182 16.02 19.21 -6.85
C GLN A 182 15.35 20.12 -7.89
N THR A 183 14.75 19.54 -8.92
CA THR A 183 14.10 20.28 -10.02
C THR A 183 12.58 20.40 -9.84
N GLU A 184 12.02 19.54 -8.98
CA GLU A 184 10.59 19.26 -8.81
C GLU A 184 9.88 18.92 -10.14
N ARG A 185 10.62 18.26 -11.05
CA ARG A 185 10.09 17.69 -12.28
C ARG A 185 9.58 16.29 -12.02
N ILE A 186 8.54 15.90 -12.75
CA ILE A 186 8.02 14.53 -12.72
C ILE A 186 8.37 13.79 -14.02
N GLY A 187 8.46 12.47 -13.95
CA GLY A 187 8.41 11.58 -15.10
C GLY A 187 7.36 10.49 -14.89
N LEU A 188 6.50 10.30 -15.88
CA LEU A 188 5.48 9.25 -15.89
C LEU A 188 6.07 7.98 -16.53
N ILE A 189 6.21 6.93 -15.74
CA ILE A 189 6.83 5.66 -16.10
C ILE A 189 5.79 4.52 -16.11
N ASP A 190 6.21 3.35 -16.56
CA ASP A 190 5.42 2.10 -16.58
C ASP A 190 4.19 2.13 -17.49
N TRP A 191 4.39 1.77 -18.75
CA TRP A 191 3.35 1.81 -19.79
C TRP A 191 2.73 0.43 -20.04
N GLY A 192 2.90 -0.53 -19.11
CA GLY A 192 2.42 -1.92 -19.29
C GLY A 192 0.90 -2.05 -19.44
N ALA A 193 0.14 -1.13 -18.83
CA ALA A 193 -1.32 -1.06 -18.95
C ALA A 193 -1.81 -0.18 -20.11
N ALA A 194 -0.88 0.45 -20.86
CA ALA A 194 -1.24 1.45 -21.84
C ALA A 194 -1.90 0.83 -23.08
N VAL A 195 -2.86 1.55 -23.64
CA VAL A 195 -3.62 1.15 -24.84
C VAL A 195 -3.98 2.36 -25.70
N PHE A 196 -4.27 2.16 -26.98
CA PHE A 196 -4.90 3.21 -27.78
C PHE A 196 -6.36 3.36 -27.36
N ALA A 197 -6.81 4.60 -27.17
CA ALA A 197 -8.20 4.90 -26.85
C ALA A 197 -9.15 4.39 -27.94
N GLN A 198 -10.21 3.70 -27.54
CA GLN A 198 -11.28 3.28 -28.45
C GLN A 198 -12.32 4.39 -28.66
N ILE A 199 -12.57 5.19 -27.62
CA ILE A 199 -13.51 6.31 -27.64
C ILE A 199 -12.86 7.60 -27.12
N ASP A 200 -13.31 8.74 -27.64
CA ASP A 200 -12.87 10.06 -27.20
C ASP A 200 -13.49 10.48 -25.86
N GLU A 201 -13.21 11.71 -25.41
CA GLU A 201 -13.72 12.24 -24.14
C GLU A 201 -15.24 12.48 -24.12
N ARG A 202 -15.90 12.38 -25.28
CA ARG A 202 -17.35 12.55 -25.48
C ARG A 202 -18.06 11.23 -25.78
N GLY A 203 -17.33 10.11 -25.76
CA GLY A 203 -17.85 8.77 -26.04
C GLY A 203 -18.00 8.45 -27.53
N GLN A 204 -17.38 9.23 -28.42
CA GLN A 204 -17.36 8.94 -29.86
C GLN A 204 -16.21 7.99 -30.18
N HIS A 205 -16.47 6.95 -30.97
CA HIS A 205 -15.41 6.05 -31.41
C HIS A 205 -14.39 6.78 -32.28
N TYR A 206 -13.11 6.53 -32.02
CA TYR A 206 -12.07 6.90 -32.98
C TYR A 206 -12.27 6.08 -34.26
N ALA A 207 -12.09 6.70 -35.42
CA ALA A 207 -12.06 5.98 -36.68
C ALA A 207 -10.94 4.94 -36.62
N ALA A 208 -11.23 3.68 -36.95
CA ALA A 208 -10.25 2.60 -36.90
C ALA A 208 -9.00 3.00 -37.70
N ALA A 209 -7.91 3.28 -36.99
CA ALA A 209 -6.64 3.60 -37.61
C ALA A 209 -5.99 2.30 -38.09
N GLY A 210 -6.26 1.91 -39.33
CA GLY A 210 -5.55 0.83 -40.04
C GLY A 210 -6.34 -0.47 -40.25
N LEU A 211 -6.11 -1.09 -41.42
CA LEU A 211 -6.77 -2.30 -41.93
C LEU A 211 -6.63 -3.50 -40.97
N ASN A 212 -7.76 -3.94 -40.39
CA ASN A 212 -8.12 -5.33 -40.01
C ASN A 212 -9.00 -5.43 -38.74
N THR A 213 -9.42 -4.32 -38.14
CA THR A 213 -10.38 -4.37 -37.04
C THR A 213 -11.78 -4.68 -37.58
N LEU A 214 -12.15 -5.96 -37.55
CA LEU A 214 -13.52 -6.41 -37.83
C LEU A 214 -14.48 -5.66 -36.89
N SER A 215 -15.71 -5.40 -37.34
CA SER A 215 -16.72 -4.63 -36.59
C SER A 215 -16.99 -5.12 -35.15
N ASN A 216 -16.63 -6.37 -34.84
CA ASN A 216 -16.77 -6.96 -33.51
C ASN A 216 -15.73 -6.45 -32.49
N ASP A 217 -14.53 -6.06 -32.92
CA ASP A 217 -13.45 -5.61 -32.04
C ASP A 217 -13.65 -4.15 -31.57
N LEU A 218 -14.50 -3.39 -32.27
CA LEU A 218 -14.84 -2.00 -31.90
C LEU A 218 -15.64 -1.91 -30.59
N TYR A 219 -16.37 -2.97 -30.23
CA TYR A 219 -17.23 -3.00 -29.05
C TYR A 219 -16.67 -3.88 -27.93
N GLN A 220 -15.60 -4.64 -28.18
CA GLN A 220 -14.86 -5.36 -27.14
C GLN A 220 -13.83 -4.42 -26.53
N THR A 221 -13.76 -4.38 -25.20
CA THR A 221 -12.78 -3.53 -24.52
C THR A 221 -11.35 -4.01 -24.78
N ASN A 222 -10.47 -3.09 -25.14
CA ASN A 222 -9.03 -3.34 -25.14
C ASN A 222 -8.38 -2.97 -23.80
N ALA A 223 -9.14 -2.42 -22.84
CA ALA A 223 -8.60 -1.88 -21.61
C ALA A 223 -7.95 -2.97 -20.76
N LYS A 224 -6.69 -2.74 -20.38
CA LYS A 224 -6.00 -3.52 -19.37
C LYS A 224 -6.43 -3.03 -17.98
N LEU A 225 -6.53 -3.94 -17.01
CA LEU A 225 -6.81 -3.55 -15.64
C LEU A 225 -5.54 -2.91 -15.06
N GLY A 226 -5.61 -1.63 -14.72
CA GLY A 226 -4.59 -0.98 -13.91
C GLY A 226 -4.81 -1.24 -12.43
N ASP A 227 -4.11 -0.47 -11.59
CA ASP A 227 -4.19 -0.57 -10.15
C ASP A 227 -5.57 -0.19 -9.62
N ILE A 228 -6.24 -1.17 -8.98
CA ILE A 228 -7.62 -1.04 -8.52
C ILE A 228 -7.82 0.06 -7.47
N TYR A 229 -6.76 0.51 -6.80
CA TYR A 229 -6.78 1.59 -5.82
C TYR A 229 -6.83 2.98 -6.47
N PHE A 230 -6.55 3.09 -7.78
CA PHE A 230 -6.45 4.36 -8.50
C PHE A 230 -7.35 4.45 -9.73
N ILE A 231 -7.63 3.33 -10.41
CA ILE A 231 -8.48 3.33 -11.62
C ILE A 231 -9.94 3.69 -11.30
N GLY A 232 -10.61 4.29 -12.29
CA GLY A 232 -12.02 4.68 -12.22
C GLY A 232 -13.00 3.51 -12.40
N ALA A 233 -14.29 3.76 -12.11
CA ALA A 233 -15.34 2.75 -12.19
C ALA A 233 -15.50 2.15 -13.60
N ASP A 234 -15.45 2.99 -14.64
CA ASP A 234 -15.61 2.56 -16.03
C ASP A 234 -14.50 1.56 -16.44
N GLN A 235 -13.24 1.81 -16.05
CA GLN A 235 -12.13 0.88 -16.32
C GLN A 235 -12.26 -0.40 -15.49
N LEU A 236 -12.61 -0.30 -14.20
CA LEU A 236 -12.82 -1.45 -13.32
C LEU A 236 -13.93 -2.39 -13.83
N GLN A 237 -14.94 -1.84 -14.51
CA GLN A 237 -16.06 -2.58 -15.10
C GLN A 237 -15.77 -3.10 -16.52
N GLY A 238 -14.57 -2.86 -17.06
CA GLY A 238 -14.23 -3.29 -18.43
C GLY A 238 -14.86 -2.42 -19.51
N GLY A 239 -15.06 -1.13 -19.25
CA GLY A 239 -15.49 -0.16 -20.24
C GLY A 239 -14.45 0.04 -21.36
N LEU A 240 -14.87 0.61 -22.48
CA LEU A 240 -13.98 0.94 -23.60
C LEU A 240 -12.93 1.96 -23.16
N SER A 241 -11.69 1.80 -23.62
CA SER A 241 -10.61 2.71 -23.25
C SER A 241 -10.87 4.13 -23.76
N THR A 242 -10.61 5.10 -22.89
CA THR A 242 -10.86 6.52 -23.12
C THR A 242 -9.82 7.36 -22.39
N PRO A 243 -9.47 8.56 -22.88
CA PRO A 243 -8.60 9.48 -22.16
C PRO A 243 -9.11 9.85 -20.75
N ARG A 244 -10.42 9.65 -20.48
CA ARG A 244 -11.01 9.84 -19.15
C ARG A 244 -10.47 8.87 -18.08
N PHE A 245 -9.90 7.73 -18.46
CA PHE A 245 -9.27 6.80 -17.51
C PHE A 245 -8.05 7.44 -16.83
N ASP A 246 -7.21 8.12 -17.61
CA ASP A 246 -6.03 8.82 -17.07
C ASP A 246 -6.42 10.01 -16.20
N GLU A 247 -7.52 10.71 -16.51
CA GLU A 247 -8.05 11.78 -15.64
C GLU A 247 -8.45 11.24 -14.26
N GLN A 248 -8.97 10.00 -14.20
CA GLN A 248 -9.29 9.33 -12.94
C GLN A 248 -8.04 8.90 -12.17
N GLY A 249 -7.04 8.33 -12.85
CA GLY A 249 -5.76 8.01 -12.22
C GLY A 249 -5.06 9.25 -11.66
N VAL A 250 -5.09 10.38 -12.39
CA VAL A 250 -4.59 11.67 -11.90
C VAL A 250 -5.35 12.15 -10.66
N ALA A 251 -6.69 12.07 -10.66
CA ALA A 251 -7.49 12.45 -9.50
C ALA A 251 -7.16 11.60 -8.27
N GLY A 252 -7.11 10.28 -8.43
CA GLY A 252 -6.76 9.34 -7.36
C GLY A 252 -5.35 9.59 -6.83
N THR A 253 -4.38 9.80 -7.72
CA THR A 253 -3.00 10.12 -7.39
C THR A 253 -2.89 11.41 -6.58
N LEU A 254 -3.46 12.51 -7.09
CA LEU A 254 -3.38 13.82 -6.43
C LEU A 254 -4.07 13.80 -5.05
N TYR A 255 -5.17 13.07 -4.94
CA TYR A 255 -5.84 12.85 -3.66
C TYR A 255 -4.98 12.06 -2.68
N ALA A 256 -4.45 10.92 -3.09
CA ALA A 256 -3.60 10.07 -2.26
C ALA A 256 -2.38 10.83 -1.72
N LEU A 257 -1.77 11.68 -2.54
CA LEU A 257 -0.64 12.54 -2.13
C LEU A 257 -1.07 13.68 -1.19
N ALA A 258 -2.27 14.24 -1.37
CA ALA A 258 -2.80 15.30 -0.52
C ALA A 258 -3.26 14.78 0.86
N SER A 259 -3.79 13.56 0.89
CA SER A 259 -4.26 12.89 2.10
C SER A 259 -3.19 12.06 2.78
N ALA A 260 -2.08 11.72 2.11
CA ALA A 260 -1.09 10.72 2.54
C ALA A 260 -1.71 9.33 2.74
N GLN A 261 -2.51 8.91 1.78
CA GLN A 261 -3.10 7.56 1.69
C GLN A 261 -2.47 6.79 0.52
N SER A 262 -2.67 5.48 0.48
CA SER A 262 -2.22 4.61 -0.63
C SER A 262 -3.33 4.36 -1.67
N SER A 263 -4.47 5.05 -1.60
CA SER A 263 -5.57 4.87 -2.57
C SER A 263 -6.46 6.12 -2.69
N ARG A 264 -7.39 6.08 -3.66
CA ARG A 264 -8.43 7.10 -3.85
C ARG A 264 -9.66 6.94 -2.93
N PHE A 265 -9.75 5.81 -2.23
CA PHE A 265 -10.91 5.46 -1.42
C PHE A 265 -11.00 6.35 -0.17
N GLY A 266 -12.20 6.46 0.41
CA GLY A 266 -12.42 7.23 1.63
C GLY A 266 -12.45 8.75 1.40
N SER A 267 -12.49 9.19 0.14
CA SER A 267 -12.55 10.62 -0.25
C SER A 267 -13.84 11.33 0.18
N LYS A 268 -14.86 10.58 0.61
CA LYS A 268 -16.06 11.12 1.26
C LYS A 268 -15.87 11.40 2.75
N VAL A 269 -14.93 10.69 3.39
CA VAL A 269 -14.60 10.84 4.81
C VAL A 269 -13.51 11.90 4.97
N ILE A 270 -12.35 11.69 4.34
CA ILE A 270 -11.27 12.67 4.27
C ILE A 270 -11.42 13.40 2.94
N THR A 271 -12.25 14.44 2.91
CA THR A 271 -12.56 15.16 1.66
C THR A 271 -11.40 16.02 1.19
N ALA A 272 -11.28 16.27 -0.12
CA ALA A 272 -10.28 17.22 -0.63
C ALA A 272 -10.41 18.63 0.01
N ASN A 273 -11.61 18.99 0.48
CA ASN A 273 -11.87 20.24 1.20
C ASN A 273 -11.35 20.24 2.64
N SER A 274 -11.14 19.07 3.27
CA SER A 274 -10.53 18.97 4.60
C SER A 274 -8.99 18.97 4.55
N LEU A 275 -8.43 18.90 3.33
CA LEU A 275 -7.00 18.70 3.12
C LEU A 275 -6.14 19.98 3.08
N ARG A 276 -6.66 21.13 3.51
CA ARG A 276 -5.97 22.45 3.47
C ARG A 276 -5.48 22.83 2.08
N LEU A 277 -6.14 22.32 1.05
CA LEU A 277 -5.90 22.71 -0.33
C LEU A 277 -6.53 24.08 -0.62
N PRO A 278 -6.02 24.83 -1.62
CA PRO A 278 -6.71 26.01 -2.12
C PRO A 278 -8.12 25.66 -2.59
N VAL A 279 -9.08 26.51 -2.28
CA VAL A 279 -10.51 26.26 -2.50
C VAL A 279 -10.81 25.79 -3.93
N GLU A 280 -10.26 26.45 -4.95
CA GLU A 280 -10.50 26.09 -6.35
C GLU A 280 -9.94 24.71 -6.70
N PHE A 281 -8.72 24.40 -6.21
CA PHE A 281 -8.09 23.10 -6.47
C PHE A 281 -8.80 21.98 -5.70
N ALA A 282 -9.18 22.23 -4.44
CA ALA A 282 -9.95 21.29 -3.61
C ALA A 282 -11.28 20.92 -4.26
N LYS A 283 -12.06 21.92 -4.70
CA LYS A 283 -13.33 21.71 -5.40
C LYS A 283 -13.16 20.96 -6.72
N THR A 284 -12.13 21.30 -7.49
CA THR A 284 -11.81 20.60 -8.75
C THR A 284 -11.53 19.13 -8.48
N LEU A 285 -10.64 18.83 -7.53
CA LEU A 285 -10.27 17.47 -7.15
C LEU A 285 -11.48 16.68 -6.61
N SER A 286 -12.29 17.28 -5.73
CA SER A 286 -13.56 16.68 -5.28
C SER A 286 -14.54 16.40 -6.42
N GLY A 287 -14.58 17.25 -7.45
CA GLY A 287 -15.39 17.01 -8.64
C GLY A 287 -14.88 15.83 -9.45
N MET A 288 -13.57 15.72 -9.66
CA MET A 288 -12.94 14.61 -10.41
C MET A 288 -13.09 13.25 -9.70
N LEU A 289 -13.26 13.24 -8.38
CA LEU A 289 -13.52 12.04 -7.57
C LEU A 289 -15.02 11.74 -7.38
N ALA A 290 -15.92 12.53 -7.97
CA ALA A 290 -17.34 12.35 -7.78
C ALA A 290 -17.85 11.01 -8.34
N GLU A 291 -18.82 10.38 -7.67
CA GLU A 291 -19.48 9.18 -8.19
C GLU A 291 -20.31 9.48 -9.44
N ASP A 292 -20.95 10.65 -9.46
CA ASP A 292 -21.71 11.14 -10.61
C ASP A 292 -20.80 11.37 -11.81
N LYS A 293 -21.05 10.61 -12.89
CA LYS A 293 -20.22 10.62 -14.11
C LYS A 293 -20.15 12.00 -14.76
N LYS A 294 -21.28 12.70 -14.84
CA LYS A 294 -21.34 14.02 -15.48
C LYS A 294 -20.50 15.05 -14.74
N ARG A 295 -20.69 15.17 -13.42
CA ARG A 295 -19.90 16.06 -12.56
C ARG A 295 -18.41 15.76 -12.65
N ARG A 296 -18.06 14.48 -12.74
CA ARG A 296 -16.68 14.00 -12.87
C ARG A 296 -16.03 14.43 -14.17
N GLU A 297 -16.73 14.25 -15.30
CA GLU A 297 -16.27 14.69 -16.62
C GLU A 297 -16.13 16.21 -16.71
N GLU A 298 -17.13 16.96 -16.21
CA GLU A 298 -17.08 18.43 -16.14
C GLU A 298 -15.89 18.94 -15.31
N ALA A 299 -15.60 18.28 -14.20
CA ALA A 299 -14.45 18.61 -13.36
C ALA A 299 -13.12 18.23 -14.02
N GLY A 300 -13.05 17.11 -14.75
CA GLY A 300 -11.88 16.74 -15.56
C GLY A 300 -11.59 17.75 -16.67
N ASP A 301 -12.62 18.20 -17.38
CA ASP A 301 -12.52 19.27 -18.37
C ASP A 301 -12.05 20.59 -17.73
N TYR A 302 -12.61 20.92 -16.57
CA TYR A 302 -12.21 22.11 -15.82
C TYR A 302 -10.74 22.03 -15.38
N PHE A 303 -10.30 20.87 -14.88
CA PHE A 303 -8.93 20.62 -14.47
C PHE A 303 -7.97 20.86 -15.63
N LEU A 304 -8.13 20.16 -16.76
CA LEU A 304 -7.23 20.27 -17.91
C LEU A 304 -7.20 21.70 -18.47
N LYS A 305 -8.35 22.39 -18.52
CA LYS A 305 -8.44 23.77 -19.04
C LYS A 305 -7.78 24.81 -18.12
N ASN A 306 -7.86 24.63 -16.80
CA ASN A 306 -7.54 25.67 -15.82
C ASN A 306 -6.31 25.38 -14.96
N MET A 307 -5.71 24.19 -15.01
CA MET A 307 -4.53 23.86 -14.19
C MET A 307 -3.34 24.79 -14.46
N ARG A 308 -3.18 25.28 -15.70
CA ARG A 308 -2.20 26.32 -16.06
C ARG A 308 -2.33 27.63 -15.28
N TYR A 309 -3.51 27.93 -14.75
CA TYR A 309 -3.76 29.08 -13.88
C TYR A 309 -3.62 28.68 -12.42
N MET A 310 -4.19 27.54 -12.02
CA MET A 310 -4.15 27.06 -10.64
C MET A 310 -2.72 26.83 -10.11
N ARG A 311 -1.75 26.53 -10.99
CA ARG A 311 -0.33 26.41 -10.61
C ARG A 311 0.29 27.68 -10.04
N HIS A 312 -0.33 28.84 -10.27
CA HIS A 312 0.11 30.15 -9.78
C HIS A 312 -0.62 30.60 -8.51
N ILE A 313 -1.49 29.76 -7.94
CA ILE A 313 -2.15 30.05 -6.67
C ILE A 313 -1.08 30.15 -5.57
N VAL A 314 -1.04 31.31 -4.90
CA VAL A 314 -0.14 31.53 -3.75
C VAL A 314 -0.67 30.73 -2.57
N THR A 315 0.11 29.77 -2.11
CA THR A 315 -0.15 29.01 -0.87
C THR A 315 0.69 29.58 0.27
N GLY A 316 0.31 29.31 1.53
CA GLY A 316 1.17 29.56 2.68
C GLY A 316 2.55 28.91 2.54
N SER A 317 3.54 29.41 3.30
CA SER A 317 4.85 28.77 3.45
C SER A 317 4.68 27.30 3.84
N GLU A 318 5.65 26.44 3.48
CA GLU A 318 5.65 25.00 3.77
C GLU A 318 5.03 24.70 5.14
N GLU A 319 3.76 24.26 5.14
CA GLU A 319 3.11 23.85 6.38
C GLU A 319 3.87 22.62 6.85
N ARG A 320 4.59 22.74 7.97
CA ARG A 320 5.17 21.58 8.63
C ARG A 320 4.03 20.63 8.96
N ASN A 321 4.25 19.34 8.73
CA ASN A 321 3.31 18.29 9.11
C ASN A 321 3.35 18.13 10.65
N ASP A 322 2.80 19.11 11.37
CA ASP A 322 2.75 19.16 12.83
C ASP A 322 1.53 18.40 13.37
N ALA A 323 1.14 17.30 12.70
CA ALA A 323 0.02 16.48 13.14
C ALA A 323 0.33 15.88 14.52
N VAL A 324 -0.63 16.02 15.45
CA VAL A 324 -0.56 15.38 16.75
C VAL A 324 -1.17 13.98 16.62
N PRO A 325 -0.52 12.92 17.12
CA PRO A 325 -1.07 11.57 17.04
C PRO A 325 -2.37 11.45 17.85
N LEU A 326 -3.39 10.83 17.25
CA LEU A 326 -4.69 10.59 17.89
C LEU A 326 -4.64 9.40 18.87
N ILE A 327 -3.81 8.42 18.58
CA ILE A 327 -3.55 7.25 19.44
C ILE A 327 -2.05 7.16 19.76
N PRO A 328 -1.64 6.47 20.83
CA PRO A 328 -0.23 6.39 21.23
C PRO A 328 0.69 5.86 20.13
N VAL A 329 1.74 6.63 19.84
CA VAL A 329 2.85 6.25 18.95
C VAL A 329 4.14 6.40 19.74
N TRP A 330 4.89 5.31 19.85
CA TRP A 330 6.15 5.26 20.58
C TRP A 330 7.31 5.32 19.59
N LEU A 331 8.36 6.04 19.97
CA LEU A 331 9.58 6.15 19.18
C LEU A 331 10.70 5.38 19.88
N SER A 332 11.33 4.46 19.16
CA SER A 332 12.54 3.78 19.65
C SER A 332 13.68 4.79 19.82
N ALA A 333 14.50 4.59 20.86
CA ALA A 333 15.70 5.40 21.08
C ALA A 333 16.77 5.18 20.00
N GLU A 334 16.81 3.98 19.42
CA GLU A 334 17.78 3.56 18.42
C GLU A 334 17.11 3.30 17.07
N TYR A 335 17.79 3.72 16.00
CA TYR A 335 17.40 3.38 14.64
C TYR A 335 17.64 1.89 14.40
N GLN A 336 16.61 1.21 13.93
CA GLN A 336 16.70 -0.16 13.46
C GLN A 336 16.07 -0.21 12.07
N ALA A 337 16.86 -0.58 11.05
CA ALA A 337 16.28 -0.99 9.78
C ALA A 337 15.33 -2.13 10.08
N LEU A 338 14.07 -2.11 9.63
CA LEU A 338 13.07 -3.16 9.82
C LEU A 338 12.44 -3.51 8.47
N ASP A 339 12.00 -4.76 8.33
CA ASP A 339 11.15 -5.17 7.21
C ASP A 339 9.76 -5.50 7.77
N THR A 340 8.90 -4.48 7.86
CA THR A 340 7.63 -4.60 8.57
C THR A 340 6.59 -5.33 7.72
N VAL A 341 5.94 -6.31 8.35
CA VAL A 341 4.88 -7.12 7.76
C VAL A 341 3.60 -6.99 8.59
N VAL A 342 2.46 -6.87 7.91
CA VAL A 342 1.15 -6.64 8.55
C VAL A 342 0.25 -7.87 8.44
N TYR A 343 -0.18 -8.38 9.59
CA TYR A 343 -1.26 -9.36 9.72
C TYR A 343 -2.53 -8.67 10.22
N SER A 344 -3.71 -9.09 9.75
CA SER A 344 -4.98 -8.52 10.24
C SER A 344 -6.19 -9.38 9.90
N SER A 345 -7.23 -9.28 10.73
CA SER A 345 -8.52 -9.98 10.60
C SER A 345 -9.42 -9.28 9.55
N ARG A 346 -9.09 -9.41 8.26
CA ARG A 346 -9.65 -8.59 7.17
C ARG A 346 -10.92 -9.14 6.50
N LYS A 347 -11.22 -10.43 6.58
CA LYS A 347 -12.18 -11.12 5.69
C LYS A 347 -13.58 -11.21 6.30
N SER A 348 -13.68 -11.55 7.57
CA SER A 348 -14.94 -11.80 8.28
C SER A 348 -15.77 -10.54 8.56
N PHE A 349 -15.12 -9.45 8.98
CA PHE A 349 -15.82 -8.26 9.48
C PHE A 349 -16.33 -7.29 8.39
N LEU A 350 -15.60 -7.14 7.29
CA LEU A 350 -15.85 -6.03 6.34
C LEU A 350 -16.66 -6.42 5.10
N ARG A 351 -16.88 -7.72 4.86
CA ARG A 351 -17.68 -8.22 3.73
C ARG A 351 -19.18 -8.17 4.06
N ARG A 352 -20.01 -7.71 3.11
CA ARG A 352 -21.46 -7.98 3.16
C ARG A 352 -21.67 -9.46 2.83
N GLU A 353 -22.58 -10.14 3.53
CA GLU A 353 -22.96 -11.54 3.25
C GLU A 353 -23.18 -11.75 1.74
N MET A 354 -22.32 -12.54 1.11
CA MET A 354 -22.47 -13.05 -0.25
C MET A 354 -22.01 -14.51 -0.29
N ASP A 355 -22.69 -15.32 -1.09
CA ASP A 355 -22.48 -16.77 -1.19
C ASP A 355 -21.02 -17.15 -1.53
N GLU A 356 -20.46 -18.06 -0.72
CA GLU A 356 -19.08 -18.60 -0.83
C GLU A 356 -18.75 -19.28 -2.17
N LYS A 357 -19.76 -19.57 -3.00
CA LYS A 357 -19.61 -20.35 -4.25
C LYS A 357 -18.83 -19.67 -5.37
N VAL A 358 -18.51 -18.38 -5.27
CA VAL A 358 -17.80 -17.64 -6.34
C VAL A 358 -16.27 -17.80 -6.27
N PHE A 359 -15.73 -18.37 -5.18
CA PHE A 359 -14.28 -18.34 -4.88
C PHE A 359 -13.48 -19.58 -5.32
N ALA A 360 -14.12 -20.62 -5.85
CA ALA A 360 -13.49 -21.93 -6.05
C ALA A 360 -12.67 -22.10 -7.35
N ASP A 361 -12.87 -21.24 -8.37
CA ASP A 361 -12.32 -21.44 -9.72
C ASP A 361 -11.40 -20.29 -10.18
N ILE A 362 -10.27 -20.03 -9.52
CA ILE A 362 -9.36 -18.94 -9.92
C ILE A 362 -7.89 -19.40 -10.01
N ASP A 363 -7.27 -19.09 -11.16
CA ASP A 363 -5.85 -19.30 -11.44
C ASP A 363 -4.99 -18.18 -10.81
N ALA A 364 -3.90 -18.55 -10.13
CA ALA A 364 -3.02 -17.66 -9.37
C ALA A 364 -2.18 -16.70 -10.26
N THR A 365 -2.27 -16.86 -11.58
CA THR A 365 -1.58 -16.03 -12.57
C THR A 365 -2.24 -14.67 -12.81
N GLU A 366 -3.49 -14.48 -12.33
CA GLU A 366 -4.25 -13.22 -12.42
C GLU A 366 -4.42 -12.56 -11.04
N LEU A 367 -3.32 -12.05 -10.49
CA LEU A 367 -3.27 -11.28 -9.23
C LEU A 367 -4.36 -10.17 -9.18
N ASP A 368 -4.59 -9.52 -10.32
CA ASP A 368 -5.60 -8.47 -10.52
C ASP A 368 -7.04 -8.94 -10.28
N ARG A 369 -7.36 -10.18 -10.68
CA ARG A 369 -8.69 -10.78 -10.48
C ARG A 369 -8.91 -11.15 -9.02
N TYR A 370 -7.84 -11.59 -8.35
CA TYR A 370 -7.84 -11.86 -6.92
C TYR A 370 -8.14 -10.58 -6.12
N TYR A 371 -7.43 -9.48 -6.38
CA TYR A 371 -7.67 -8.19 -5.70
C TYR A 371 -9.06 -7.60 -5.99
N LYS A 372 -9.51 -7.67 -7.26
CA LYS A 372 -10.86 -7.24 -7.64
C LYS A 372 -11.95 -8.00 -6.88
N ASN A 373 -11.79 -9.31 -6.73
CA ASN A 373 -12.71 -10.15 -5.97
C ASN A 373 -12.55 -9.95 -4.46
N TYR A 374 -11.34 -9.65 -3.98
CA TYR A 374 -11.04 -9.39 -2.58
C TYR A 374 -11.72 -8.12 -2.04
N LEU A 375 -11.70 -7.03 -2.80
CA LEU A 375 -12.40 -5.78 -2.47
C LEU A 375 -13.89 -5.80 -2.89
N SER A 376 -14.34 -6.86 -3.56
CA SER A 376 -15.75 -7.00 -3.93
C SER A 376 -16.62 -7.19 -2.69
N GLY A 377 -17.77 -6.51 -2.64
CA GLY A 377 -18.69 -6.55 -1.49
C GLY A 377 -18.35 -5.62 -0.32
N MET A 378 -17.17 -4.97 -0.31
CA MET A 378 -16.81 -3.92 0.66
C MET A 378 -17.26 -2.53 0.18
N GLY A 379 -17.68 -1.66 1.11
CA GLY A 379 -17.93 -0.24 0.82
C GLY A 379 -16.63 0.55 0.65
N ASP A 380 -16.73 1.76 0.08
CA ASP A 380 -15.57 2.63 -0.21
C ASP A 380 -14.77 2.97 1.05
N THR A 381 -15.46 3.28 2.16
CA THR A 381 -14.83 3.59 3.45
C THR A 381 -14.10 2.39 4.04
N GLU A 382 -14.68 1.18 3.98
CA GLU A 382 -14.03 -0.04 4.45
C GLU A 382 -12.77 -0.37 3.66
N LYS A 383 -12.79 -0.19 2.33
CA LYS A 383 -11.59 -0.34 1.48
C LYS A 383 -10.52 0.64 1.89
N ALA A 384 -10.89 1.91 2.07
CA ALA A 384 -9.96 2.95 2.49
C ALA A 384 -9.32 2.62 3.85
N PHE A 385 -10.12 2.15 4.81
CA PHE A 385 -9.65 1.77 6.13
C PHE A 385 -8.63 0.62 6.07
N ILE A 386 -8.92 -0.45 5.32
CA ILE A 386 -7.98 -1.56 5.13
C ILE A 386 -6.69 -1.09 4.47
N THR A 387 -6.78 -0.28 3.42
CA THR A 387 -5.60 0.30 2.77
C THR A 387 -4.79 1.17 3.75
N ALA A 388 -5.46 1.94 4.61
CA ALA A 388 -4.79 2.78 5.61
C ALA A 388 -4.08 1.95 6.69
N VAL A 389 -4.65 0.82 7.11
CA VAL A 389 -3.98 -0.13 8.01
C VAL A 389 -2.77 -0.76 7.31
N SER A 390 -2.91 -1.22 6.06
CA SER A 390 -1.80 -1.77 5.29
C SER A 390 -0.64 -0.78 5.15
N ARG A 391 -0.95 0.49 4.89
CA ARG A 391 0.04 1.58 4.79
C ARG A 391 0.89 1.77 6.05
N LEU A 392 0.40 1.36 7.23
CA LEU A 392 1.22 1.38 8.44
C LEU A 392 2.41 0.43 8.33
N GLY A 393 2.26 -0.67 7.60
CA GLY A 393 3.31 -1.63 7.28
C GLY A 393 4.44 -1.08 6.43
N ASP A 394 4.18 0.00 5.70
CA ASP A 394 5.22 0.68 4.93
C ASP A 394 6.23 1.35 5.86
N TYR A 395 5.96 1.54 7.15
CA TYR A 395 6.90 2.16 8.08
C TYR A 395 7.68 1.10 8.86
N PRO A 396 8.91 1.41 9.33
CA PRO A 396 9.66 0.51 10.22
C PRO A 396 9.00 0.51 11.61
N VAL A 397 7.86 -0.18 11.72
CA VAL A 397 7.01 -0.23 12.91
C VAL A 397 6.82 -1.67 13.35
N VAL A 398 6.76 -1.86 14.67
CA VAL A 398 6.38 -3.13 15.29
C VAL A 398 5.32 -2.90 16.36
N GLY A 399 4.38 -3.82 16.44
CA GLY A 399 3.38 -3.87 17.50
C GLY A 399 2.02 -4.33 17.03
N GLY A 400 0.95 -3.71 17.51
CA GLY A 400 -0.40 -4.14 17.17
C GLY A 400 -1.47 -3.12 17.52
N LEU A 401 -2.66 -3.36 16.97
CA LEU A 401 -3.85 -2.57 17.17
C LEU A 401 -5.08 -3.48 17.26
N ALA A 402 -6.02 -3.11 18.11
CA ALA A 402 -7.35 -3.68 18.20
C ALA A 402 -8.36 -2.54 18.18
N ILE A 403 -9.34 -2.64 17.29
CA ILE A 403 -10.39 -1.65 17.10
C ILE A 403 -11.73 -2.33 17.32
N HIS A 404 -12.52 -1.76 18.22
CA HIS A 404 -13.87 -2.20 18.53
C HIS A 404 -14.85 -1.12 18.11
N TRP A 405 -15.77 -1.44 17.20
CA TRP A 405 -16.87 -0.57 16.84
C TRP A 405 -18.13 -0.95 17.62
N ASP A 406 -18.76 0.05 18.22
CA ASP A 406 -20.06 -0.07 18.86
C ASP A 406 -21.09 0.89 18.22
N HIS A 407 -22.23 1.12 18.87
CA HIS A 407 -23.24 2.07 18.36
C HIS A 407 -22.87 3.55 18.58
N GLY A 408 -21.92 3.85 19.46
CA GLY A 408 -21.53 5.21 19.84
C GLY A 408 -20.28 5.73 19.14
N GLY A 409 -19.41 4.83 18.67
CA GLY A 409 -18.16 5.16 18.01
C GLY A 409 -17.20 3.97 17.95
N ILE A 410 -15.92 4.29 18.13
CA ILE A 410 -14.83 3.32 18.05
C ILE A 410 -13.95 3.42 19.28
N TYR A 411 -13.50 2.27 19.76
CA TYR A 411 -12.48 2.13 20.79
C TYR A 411 -11.23 1.54 20.16
N ILE A 412 -10.10 2.19 20.35
CA ILE A 412 -8.82 1.76 19.78
C ILE A 412 -7.84 1.49 20.91
N ASP A 413 -7.38 0.25 20.98
CA ASP A 413 -6.21 -0.16 21.73
C ASP A 413 -5.04 -0.31 20.76
N SER A 414 -3.89 0.28 21.08
CA SER A 414 -2.73 0.23 20.18
C SER A 414 -1.41 0.28 20.92
N SER A 415 -0.42 -0.42 20.39
CA SER A 415 0.98 -0.26 20.72
C SER A 415 1.75 -0.22 19.42
N LEU A 416 2.13 0.98 18.97
CA LEU A 416 2.86 1.18 17.72
C LEU A 416 4.25 1.74 18.04
N ASN A 417 5.29 0.94 17.79
CA ASN A 417 6.68 1.32 18.06
C ASN A 417 7.40 1.59 16.73
N LEU A 418 7.70 2.86 16.44
CA LEU A 418 8.41 3.29 15.25
C LEU A 418 9.92 3.32 15.51
N TYR A 419 10.70 2.76 14.59
CA TYR A 419 12.17 2.62 14.69
C TYR A 419 12.93 3.60 13.79
N ASP A 420 12.24 4.57 13.19
CA ASP A 420 12.86 5.68 12.45
C ASP A 420 12.19 7.01 12.81
N LYS A 421 12.93 7.87 13.50
CA LYS A 421 12.47 9.19 13.92
C LYS A 421 12.18 10.13 12.75
N SER A 422 12.90 9.99 11.63
CA SER A 422 12.75 10.87 10.47
C SER A 422 11.36 10.74 9.84
N LEU A 423 10.76 9.55 9.94
CA LEU A 423 9.44 9.23 9.39
C LEU A 423 8.28 9.54 10.34
N LEU A 424 8.55 9.97 11.58
CA LEU A 424 7.52 10.17 12.60
C LEU A 424 6.35 11.06 12.13
N PRO A 425 6.57 12.23 11.50
CA PRO A 425 5.45 13.07 11.02
C PRO A 425 4.57 12.37 9.97
N ALA A 426 5.19 11.62 9.06
CA ALA A 426 4.48 10.87 8.02
C ALA A 426 3.70 9.70 8.62
N PHE A 427 4.32 8.96 9.54
CA PHE A 427 3.70 7.85 10.26
C PHE A 427 2.49 8.33 11.09
N VAL A 428 2.63 9.44 11.81
CA VAL A 428 1.51 10.05 12.57
C VAL A 428 0.35 10.42 11.63
N SER A 429 0.64 10.94 10.43
CA SER A 429 -0.43 11.20 9.45
C SER A 429 -1.12 9.91 9.00
N ALA A 430 -0.38 8.82 8.78
CA ALA A 430 -0.94 7.54 8.39
C ALA A 430 -1.84 6.96 9.50
N VAL A 431 -1.37 7.01 10.75
CA VAL A 431 -2.14 6.59 11.94
C VAL A 431 -3.42 7.41 12.07
N ASN A 432 -3.33 8.74 11.97
CA ASN A 432 -4.52 9.61 12.09
C ASN A 432 -5.53 9.35 10.97
N ASN A 433 -5.08 9.11 9.74
CA ASN A 433 -5.96 8.75 8.63
C ASN A 433 -6.69 7.44 8.89
N MET A 434 -6.01 6.42 9.42
CA MET A 434 -6.64 5.15 9.81
C MET A 434 -7.75 5.39 10.85
N VAL A 435 -7.50 6.22 11.88
CA VAL A 435 -8.51 6.57 12.89
C VAL A 435 -9.70 7.29 12.26
N TYR A 436 -9.46 8.32 11.44
CA TYR A 436 -10.53 9.07 10.77
C TYR A 436 -11.42 8.20 9.87
N LEU A 437 -10.82 7.25 9.15
CA LEU A 437 -11.57 6.30 8.33
C LEU A 437 -12.34 5.30 9.18
N GLY A 438 -11.75 4.82 10.29
CA GLY A 438 -12.42 3.97 11.26
C GLY A 438 -13.66 4.62 11.87
N GLN A 439 -13.61 5.93 12.17
CA GLN A 439 -14.76 6.67 12.74
C GLN A 439 -15.97 6.71 11.80
N ALA A 440 -15.76 6.58 10.49
CA ALA A 440 -16.81 6.62 9.47
C ALA A 440 -17.42 5.25 9.16
N ILE A 441 -16.93 4.17 9.77
CA ILE A 441 -17.52 2.83 9.63
C ILE A 441 -18.62 2.67 10.68
N CYS A 442 -19.87 2.59 10.23
CA CYS A 442 -21.05 2.41 11.07
C CYS A 442 -21.49 0.93 11.13
N LYS A 443 -20.59 0.06 11.58
CA LYS A 443 -20.83 -1.39 11.77
C LYS A 443 -20.32 -1.79 13.14
N THR A 444 -20.98 -2.74 13.80
CA THR A 444 -20.51 -3.29 15.08
C THR A 444 -19.59 -4.47 14.85
N GLY A 445 -18.42 -4.49 15.48
CA GLY A 445 -17.52 -5.64 15.48
C GLY A 445 -16.10 -5.27 15.82
N VAL A 446 -15.16 -6.17 15.53
CA VAL A 446 -13.77 -6.07 15.97
C VAL A 446 -12.83 -6.24 14.78
N PHE A 447 -11.78 -5.43 14.76
CA PHE A 447 -10.67 -5.54 13.82
C PHE A 447 -9.36 -5.55 14.59
N LYS A 448 -8.50 -6.53 14.31
CA LYS A 448 -7.18 -6.62 14.90
C LYS A 448 -6.13 -6.59 13.80
N SER A 449 -5.00 -5.95 14.07
CA SER A 449 -3.84 -5.98 13.19
C SER A 449 -2.55 -5.99 13.97
N CYS A 450 -1.58 -6.74 13.47
CA CYS A 450 -0.25 -6.91 14.06
C CYS A 450 0.81 -6.53 13.04
N MET A 451 1.90 -5.92 13.49
CA MET A 451 3.05 -5.55 12.68
C MET A 451 4.31 -6.17 13.27
N PHE A 452 5.08 -6.90 12.45
CA PHE A 452 6.30 -7.59 12.89
C PHE A 452 7.47 -7.33 11.95
N ASP A 453 8.67 -7.55 12.46
CA ASP A 453 9.89 -7.59 11.65
C ASP A 453 10.01 -8.95 10.95
N ALA A 454 9.78 -8.98 9.64
CA ALA A 454 9.83 -10.19 8.82
C ALA A 454 11.17 -10.93 8.96
N ARG A 455 12.26 -10.21 9.24
CA ARG A 455 13.61 -10.76 9.41
C ARG A 455 13.78 -11.65 10.63
N LYS A 456 12.89 -11.51 11.61
CA LYS A 456 12.86 -12.34 12.83
C LYS A 456 11.93 -13.54 12.70
N THR A 457 11.30 -13.75 11.53
CA THR A 457 10.42 -14.88 11.28
C THR A 457 11.19 -16.19 11.34
N LEU A 458 10.68 -17.16 12.10
CA LEU A 458 11.20 -18.53 12.09
C LEU A 458 10.48 -19.34 11.02
N HIS A 459 11.23 -20.12 10.26
CA HIS A 459 10.71 -21.05 9.26
C HIS A 459 10.97 -22.48 9.70
N VAL A 460 9.92 -23.29 9.72
CA VAL A 460 9.98 -24.73 9.98
C VAL A 460 9.47 -25.45 8.74
N GLU A 461 10.40 -25.95 7.93
CA GLU A 461 10.06 -26.60 6.67
C GLU A 461 9.78 -28.10 6.85
N ARG A 462 8.96 -28.66 5.97
CA ARG A 462 8.70 -30.10 5.84
C ARG A 462 8.70 -30.54 4.38
N ALA A 463 9.07 -31.79 4.11
CA ALA A 463 9.13 -32.30 2.74
C ALA A 463 7.75 -32.63 2.15
N HIS A 464 6.82 -33.06 3.00
CA HIS A 464 5.48 -33.50 2.61
C HIS A 464 4.43 -33.04 3.61
N GLN A 465 3.20 -32.78 3.15
CA GLN A 465 2.09 -32.31 3.98
C GLN A 465 1.73 -33.29 5.12
N ASP A 466 1.96 -34.59 4.92
CA ASP A 466 1.71 -35.63 5.93
C ASP A 466 2.80 -35.72 7.00
N GLN A 467 3.94 -35.05 6.80
CA GLN A 467 5.03 -34.99 7.77
C GLN A 467 4.74 -33.88 8.80
N ALA A 468 5.10 -34.16 10.05
CA ALA A 468 5.07 -33.16 11.10
C ALA A 468 6.18 -32.12 10.91
N PHE A 469 5.93 -30.88 11.33
CA PHE A 469 6.97 -29.85 11.41
C PHE A 469 8.02 -30.24 12.46
N ALA A 470 9.29 -30.24 12.07
CA ALA A 470 10.39 -30.69 12.92
C ALA A 470 11.31 -29.51 13.27
N VAL A 471 11.53 -29.27 14.56
CA VAL A 471 12.35 -28.18 15.07
C VAL A 471 13.81 -28.62 15.19
N THR A 472 14.74 -27.73 14.84
CA THR A 472 16.18 -27.95 15.05
C THR A 472 16.60 -27.56 16.46
N ALA A 473 17.66 -28.18 16.98
CA ALA A 473 18.10 -27.94 18.36
C ALA A 473 18.49 -26.47 18.64
N GLU A 474 18.94 -25.73 17.62
CA GLU A 474 19.34 -24.32 17.75
C GLU A 474 18.16 -23.32 17.65
N MET A 475 16.97 -23.75 17.25
CA MET A 475 15.85 -22.83 17.04
C MET A 475 15.34 -22.27 18.36
N ARG A 476 15.14 -20.94 18.42
CA ARG A 476 14.62 -20.22 19.58
C ARG A 476 13.70 -19.09 19.13
N ILE A 477 12.60 -18.88 19.86
CA ILE A 477 11.72 -17.71 19.66
C ILE A 477 12.34 -16.54 20.42
N PRO A 478 12.78 -15.46 19.74
CA PRO A 478 13.44 -14.34 20.40
C PRO A 478 12.45 -13.48 21.20
N PHE A 479 12.89 -12.89 22.31
CA PHE A 479 12.14 -11.86 23.03
C PHE A 479 13.07 -10.81 23.63
N GLU A 480 12.53 -9.63 23.89
CA GLU A 480 13.24 -8.51 24.50
C GLU A 480 12.88 -8.39 25.99
N ILE A 481 13.77 -7.82 26.81
CA ILE A 481 13.52 -7.56 28.24
C ILE A 481 13.54 -6.04 28.46
N SER A 482 12.52 -5.52 29.15
CA SER A 482 12.42 -4.09 29.50
C SER A 482 12.70 -3.88 30.99
N GLU A 483 13.50 -2.89 31.35
CA GLU A 483 13.80 -2.52 32.76
C GLU A 483 12.86 -1.45 33.34
N ALA A 484 11.76 -1.08 32.66
CA ALA A 484 10.93 0.07 33.05
C ALA A 484 9.98 -0.26 34.23
N PRO A 485 9.78 0.66 35.20
CA PRO A 485 9.08 0.37 36.45
C PRO A 485 7.56 0.28 36.30
N VAL A 486 6.98 -0.53 37.19
CA VAL A 486 5.57 -0.91 37.30
C VAL A 486 4.67 0.28 37.66
N LEU A 487 3.59 0.45 36.90
CA LEU A 487 2.36 1.06 37.40
C LEU A 487 1.25 0.01 37.26
N GLU A 488 0.67 -0.32 38.41
CA GLU A 488 -0.37 -1.32 38.62
C GLU A 488 -1.63 -1.00 37.82
N ASP A 489 -2.14 -2.00 37.09
CA ASP A 489 -3.58 -2.20 37.02
C ASP A 489 -3.84 -3.71 36.85
N GLU A 490 -4.25 -4.37 37.94
CA GLU A 490 -4.64 -5.79 37.99
C GLU A 490 -6.01 -6.06 37.32
N SER A 491 -6.50 -5.18 36.45
CA SER A 491 -7.86 -5.29 35.94
C SER A 491 -7.95 -5.69 34.45
N ARG A 492 -8.39 -6.95 34.29
CA ARG A 492 -9.22 -7.52 33.19
C ARG A 492 -8.48 -8.28 32.08
N LEU A 493 -8.55 -9.62 32.24
CA LEU A 493 -8.57 -10.69 31.23
C LEU A 493 -8.07 -10.27 29.83
N HIS A 494 -6.85 -10.72 29.55
CA HIS A 494 -6.18 -10.56 28.27
C HIS A 494 -6.68 -11.66 27.32
N SER A 495 -7.49 -11.23 26.37
CA SER A 495 -8.12 -12.03 25.33
C SER A 495 -7.10 -12.94 24.62
N TYR A 496 -7.39 -14.25 24.58
CA TYR A 496 -7.21 -15.13 23.41
C TYR A 496 -7.83 -14.43 22.17
N PHE A 497 -8.07 -15.07 21.04
CA PHE A 497 -9.15 -14.59 20.17
C PHE A 497 -10.52 -14.79 20.89
N GLU A 498 -10.80 -14.11 22.02
CA GLU A 498 -11.61 -14.73 23.10
C GLU A 498 -13.11 -14.50 23.10
N ASP A 499 -13.74 -13.79 22.17
CA ASP A 499 -15.21 -13.77 22.15
C ASP A 499 -15.79 -14.11 20.76
N GLY A 500 -15.24 -15.17 20.15
CA GLY A 500 -15.83 -15.84 19.00
C GLY A 500 -14.78 -16.54 18.14
N ASP A 501 -15.18 -17.57 17.40
CA ASP A 501 -14.41 -18.06 16.25
C ASP A 501 -14.11 -16.84 15.36
N ASP A 502 -12.85 -16.38 15.31
CA ASP A 502 -12.47 -15.46 14.25
C ASP A 502 -12.61 -16.25 12.95
N PRO A 503 -13.53 -15.91 12.05
CA PRO A 503 -13.75 -16.70 10.84
C PRO A 503 -12.52 -16.71 9.93
N ASP A 504 -11.54 -15.82 10.20
CA ASP A 504 -10.28 -15.76 9.48
C ASP A 504 -9.20 -16.67 10.09
N GLU A 505 -9.34 -17.11 11.35
CA GLU A 505 -8.46 -18.10 11.98
C GLU A 505 -8.83 -19.51 11.51
N MET A 506 -8.23 -19.91 10.39
CA MET A 506 -8.44 -21.24 9.80
C MET A 506 -7.51 -22.32 10.37
N LEU A 507 -6.67 -21.98 11.36
CA LEU A 507 -5.74 -22.90 12.01
C LEU A 507 -6.10 -23.09 13.48
N GLU A 508 -6.47 -24.31 13.85
CA GLU A 508 -6.65 -24.66 15.26
C GLU A 508 -5.30 -25.08 15.87
N LEU A 509 -4.81 -24.30 16.84
CA LEU A 509 -3.61 -24.69 17.57
C LEU A 509 -3.91 -25.87 18.53
N PRO A 510 -3.00 -26.86 18.63
CA PRO A 510 -3.11 -27.95 19.59
C PRO A 510 -3.34 -27.45 21.02
N ASN A 511 -4.17 -28.16 21.80
CA ASN A 511 -4.48 -27.78 23.19
C ASN A 511 -3.22 -27.54 24.03
N VAL A 512 -2.17 -28.35 23.86
CA VAL A 512 -0.90 -28.18 24.57
C VAL A 512 -0.26 -26.81 24.31
N ILE A 513 -0.29 -26.33 23.05
CA ILE A 513 0.22 -24.99 22.69
C ILE A 513 -0.69 -23.91 23.28
N ARG A 514 -2.02 -24.08 23.23
CA ARG A 514 -2.99 -23.12 23.80
C ARG A 514 -2.85 -23.00 25.31
N ASP A 515 -2.69 -24.10 26.03
CA ASP A 515 -2.48 -24.14 27.48
C ASP A 515 -1.14 -23.50 27.86
N THR A 516 -0.12 -23.70 27.03
CA THR A 516 1.19 -23.04 27.20
C THR A 516 1.08 -21.53 26.98
N LEU A 517 0.35 -21.07 25.96
CA LEU A 517 0.07 -19.66 25.73
C LEU A 517 -0.74 -19.05 26.89
N ALA A 518 -1.71 -19.77 27.45
CA ALA A 518 -2.47 -19.34 28.63
C ALA A 518 -1.56 -19.20 29.86
N THR A 519 -0.63 -20.12 30.05
CA THR A 519 0.41 -20.04 31.12
C THR A 519 1.32 -18.84 30.90
N MET A 520 1.80 -18.65 29.67
CA MET A 520 2.61 -17.49 29.28
C MET A 520 1.86 -16.17 29.53
N ASN A 521 0.54 -16.13 29.31
CA ASN A 521 -0.31 -14.96 29.56
C ASN A 521 -0.31 -14.51 31.04
N ALA A 522 -0.11 -15.43 31.98
CA ALA A 522 0.02 -15.10 33.40
C ALA A 522 1.39 -14.49 33.77
N ILE A 523 2.36 -14.50 32.85
CA ILE A 523 3.64 -13.80 32.99
C ILE A 523 3.46 -12.35 32.52
N HIS A 524 4.05 -11.41 33.26
CA HIS A 524 3.98 -9.99 32.91
C HIS A 524 4.85 -9.68 31.69
N HIS A 525 4.22 -9.71 30.53
CA HIS A 525 4.84 -9.51 29.23
C HIS A 525 3.84 -8.83 28.29
N THR A 526 4.33 -8.42 27.13
CA THR A 526 3.58 -7.72 26.09
C THR A 526 4.08 -8.22 24.73
N GLY A 527 3.29 -8.06 23.69
CA GLY A 527 3.68 -8.48 22.36
C GLY A 527 2.67 -9.35 21.64
N CYS A 528 3.11 -9.98 20.57
CA CYS A 528 2.30 -10.87 19.75
C CYS A 528 3.14 -12.02 19.20
N ILE A 529 2.51 -13.18 18.99
CA ILE A 529 3.05 -14.33 18.27
C ILE A 529 1.99 -14.84 17.31
N ILE A 530 2.36 -15.14 16.06
CA ILE A 530 1.49 -15.66 15.01
C ILE A 530 2.14 -16.89 14.38
N PHE A 531 1.32 -17.92 14.18
CA PHE A 531 1.65 -19.14 13.45
C PHE A 531 0.94 -19.12 12.10
N GLU A 532 1.70 -19.22 11.01
CA GLU A 532 1.19 -19.36 9.65
C GLU A 532 1.62 -20.72 9.10
N SER A 533 0.68 -21.66 9.02
CA SER A 533 0.90 -23.02 8.53
C SER A 533 0.55 -23.10 7.04
N LEU A 534 1.56 -23.28 6.20
CA LEU A 534 1.46 -23.53 4.77
C LEU A 534 1.73 -25.01 4.46
N GLU A 535 1.60 -25.38 3.19
CA GLU A 535 1.75 -26.78 2.74
C GLU A 535 3.12 -27.37 3.11
N TYR A 536 4.20 -26.60 2.91
CA TYR A 536 5.59 -27.04 3.11
C TYR A 536 6.35 -26.26 4.19
N ASP A 537 5.76 -25.21 4.74
CA ASP A 537 6.46 -24.26 5.62
C ASP A 537 5.52 -23.78 6.73
N LEU A 538 6.01 -23.78 7.97
CA LEU A 538 5.36 -23.17 9.11
C LEU A 538 6.17 -21.95 9.52
N LYS A 539 5.55 -20.77 9.46
CA LYS A 539 6.16 -19.52 9.84
C LYS A 539 5.71 -19.11 11.23
N ILE A 540 6.64 -18.66 12.04
CA ILE A 540 6.37 -18.11 13.37
C ILE A 540 6.86 -16.67 13.39
N HIS A 541 5.91 -15.74 13.43
CA HIS A 541 6.17 -14.31 13.56
C HIS A 541 6.00 -13.92 15.01
N ASN A 542 6.91 -13.12 15.55
CA ASN A 542 6.74 -12.67 16.92
C ASN A 542 7.38 -11.30 17.18
N TYR A 543 6.77 -10.61 18.14
CA TYR A 543 7.35 -9.47 18.83
C TYR A 543 6.96 -9.62 20.29
N LEU A 544 7.87 -10.06 21.15
CA LEU A 544 7.60 -10.32 22.56
C LEU A 544 8.54 -9.48 23.41
N LYS A 545 7.98 -8.82 24.42
CA LYS A 545 8.72 -8.03 25.40
C LYS A 545 8.32 -8.47 26.81
N LEU A 546 9.27 -9.05 27.53
CA LEU A 546 9.13 -9.41 28.93
C LEU A 546 9.30 -8.16 29.80
N LEU A 547 8.35 -7.93 30.70
CA LEU A 547 8.35 -6.80 31.63
C LEU A 547 8.77 -7.18 33.06
N ASP A 548 8.82 -8.49 33.35
CA ASP A 548 9.32 -9.03 34.61
C ASP A 548 10.60 -9.84 34.37
N PRO A 549 11.80 -9.22 34.53
CA PRO A 549 13.07 -9.92 34.34
C PRO A 549 13.27 -11.13 35.25
N ALA A 550 12.60 -11.19 36.42
CA ALA A 550 12.76 -12.30 37.36
C ALA A 550 12.12 -13.59 36.85
N ARG A 551 11.13 -13.50 35.97
CA ARG A 551 10.45 -14.67 35.35
C ARG A 551 11.02 -15.03 33.97
N ARG A 552 12.25 -14.61 33.66
CA ARG A 552 12.91 -14.86 32.38
C ARG A 552 12.94 -16.34 32.02
N ASP A 553 13.38 -17.21 32.93
CA ASP A 553 13.54 -18.64 32.65
C ASP A 553 12.19 -19.34 32.46
N GLU A 554 11.17 -18.93 33.22
CA GLU A 554 9.81 -19.41 33.08
C GLU A 554 9.19 -18.99 31.74
N PHE A 555 9.42 -17.74 31.32
CA PHE A 555 8.96 -17.22 30.03
C PHE A 555 9.65 -17.92 28.85
N GLN A 556 10.97 -18.11 28.92
CA GLN A 556 11.72 -18.89 27.94
C GLN A 556 11.22 -20.34 27.89
N GLY A 557 10.96 -20.96 29.04
CA GLY A 557 10.41 -22.32 29.12
C GLY A 557 9.05 -22.47 28.43
N CYS A 558 8.19 -21.46 28.49
CA CYS A 558 6.93 -21.44 27.73
C CYS A 558 7.19 -21.42 26.22
N LEU A 559 8.13 -20.60 25.75
CA LEU A 559 8.47 -20.50 24.32
C LEU A 559 9.13 -21.80 23.81
N ASP A 560 9.98 -22.43 24.62
CA ASP A 560 10.61 -23.71 24.30
C ASP A 560 9.55 -24.82 24.24
N ALA A 561 8.59 -24.84 25.17
CA ALA A 561 7.47 -25.78 25.14
C ALA A 561 6.57 -25.61 23.89
N ILE A 562 6.37 -24.37 23.42
CA ILE A 562 5.68 -24.12 22.14
C ILE A 562 6.47 -24.75 20.98
N LEU A 563 7.79 -24.54 20.92
CA LEU A 563 8.65 -25.10 19.88
C LEU A 563 8.64 -26.64 19.90
N GLU A 564 8.76 -27.26 21.07
CA GLU A 564 8.74 -28.72 21.21
C GLU A 564 7.43 -29.35 20.69
N ASN A 565 6.33 -28.62 20.76
CA ASN A 565 5.00 -29.10 20.37
C ASN A 565 4.55 -28.68 18.97
N LEU A 566 5.40 -28.02 18.16
CA LEU A 566 5.03 -27.63 16.78
C LEU A 566 4.67 -28.83 15.88
N HIS A 567 5.23 -30.00 16.17
CA HIS A 567 4.94 -31.24 15.46
C HIS A 567 3.46 -31.67 15.56
N LEU A 568 2.71 -31.13 16.53
CA LEU A 568 1.29 -31.38 16.72
C LEU A 568 0.39 -30.49 15.85
N ILE A 569 0.92 -29.40 15.28
CA ILE A 569 0.16 -28.49 14.42
C ILE A 569 -0.26 -29.24 13.16
N ARG A 570 -1.58 -29.30 12.94
CA ARG A 570 -2.19 -29.91 11.76
C ARG A 570 -3.08 -28.90 11.07
N GLY A 571 -3.26 -29.10 9.77
CA GLY A 571 -4.04 -28.17 8.97
C GLY A 571 -3.22 -26.97 8.52
N LEU A 572 -3.95 -26.02 7.97
CA LEU A 572 -3.47 -25.04 7.02
C LEU A 572 -4.19 -23.74 7.36
N GLY A 573 -3.48 -22.70 7.76
CA GLY A 573 -4.13 -21.47 8.22
C GLY A 573 -3.22 -20.56 9.01
N VAL A 574 -3.81 -19.53 9.60
CA VAL A 574 -3.15 -18.59 10.49
C VAL A 574 -3.85 -18.63 11.85
N SER A 575 -3.08 -18.60 12.94
CA SER A 575 -3.58 -18.35 14.29
C SER A 575 -2.56 -17.55 15.09
N GLY A 576 -3.00 -16.77 16.07
CA GLY A 576 -2.08 -15.96 16.87
C GLY A 576 -2.49 -15.69 18.32
N PHE A 577 -1.61 -14.98 19.02
CA PHE A 577 -1.82 -14.47 20.37
C PHE A 577 -1.27 -13.05 20.43
N MET A 578 -2.06 -12.10 20.97
CA MET A 578 -1.63 -10.71 21.14
C MET A 578 -1.95 -10.23 22.56
N LYS A 579 -0.96 -9.66 23.23
CA LYS A 579 -1.07 -8.99 24.53
C LYS A 579 -0.52 -7.57 24.44
N LEU A 580 -1.41 -6.58 24.39
CA LEU A 580 -1.00 -5.18 24.33
C LEU A 580 -0.45 -4.69 25.69
N PRO A 581 0.64 -3.90 25.69
CA PRO A 581 1.38 -3.50 26.89
C PRO A 581 0.59 -2.64 27.86
N TYR A 582 -0.28 -1.78 27.34
CA TYR A 582 -1.11 -0.87 28.11
C TYR A 582 -2.48 -0.78 27.42
N LYS A 583 -3.57 -0.95 28.16
CA LYS A 583 -4.92 -0.56 27.69
C LYS A 583 -5.05 0.95 27.83
N ASP A 584 -4.47 1.71 26.89
CA ASP A 584 -4.80 3.13 26.70
C ASP A 584 -5.91 3.25 25.65
N THR A 585 -7.06 2.66 25.97
CA THR A 585 -8.20 2.60 25.06
C THR A 585 -8.67 4.01 24.72
N LYS A 586 -8.46 4.44 23.48
CA LYS A 586 -8.95 5.74 23.00
C LYS A 586 -10.34 5.57 22.40
N PHE A 587 -11.30 6.32 22.93
CA PHE A 587 -12.64 6.42 22.36
C PHE A 587 -12.72 7.59 21.37
N PHE A 588 -13.33 7.34 20.21
CA PHE A 588 -13.67 8.36 19.23
C PHE A 588 -15.13 8.19 18.79
N PRO A 589 -15.95 9.27 18.82
CA PRO A 589 -17.32 9.20 18.33
C PRO A 589 -17.35 8.98 16.82
N HIS A 590 -18.45 8.42 16.31
CA HIS A 590 -18.64 8.31 14.87
C HIS A 590 -18.57 9.66 14.17
N MET A 591 -17.94 9.67 13.00
CA MET A 591 -17.78 10.85 12.18
C MET A 591 -17.80 10.48 10.71
N ASP A 592 -18.89 10.82 10.02
CA ASP A 592 -19.08 10.50 8.60
C ASP A 592 -18.05 11.19 7.70
N ARG A 593 -17.64 12.42 8.08
CA ARG A 593 -16.68 13.23 7.32
C ARG A 593 -15.89 14.17 8.20
N GLN A 594 -14.63 14.38 7.82
CA GLN A 594 -13.77 15.42 8.39
C GLN A 594 -14.28 16.81 8.01
N PRO A 595 -14.18 17.80 8.92
CA PRO A 595 -14.62 19.15 8.65
C PRO A 595 -13.77 19.82 7.57
N ASP A 596 -14.43 20.64 6.74
CA ASP A 596 -13.75 21.44 5.72
C ASP A 596 -12.69 22.36 6.36
N ARG A 597 -11.48 22.34 5.79
CA ARG A 597 -10.33 23.13 6.22
C ARG A 597 -9.56 23.51 4.98
N PHE A 598 -9.74 24.74 4.50
CA PHE A 598 -9.01 25.28 3.34
C PHE A 598 -7.72 26.00 3.77
N SER A 599 -6.79 26.18 2.83
CA SER A 599 -5.61 27.02 3.09
C SER A 599 -6.00 28.48 3.37
N LEU A 600 -5.25 29.14 4.25
CA LEU A 600 -5.46 30.56 4.54
C LEU A 600 -5.15 31.40 3.29
N ARG A 601 -6.08 32.29 2.94
CA ARG A 601 -5.99 33.19 1.75
C ARG A 601 -4.79 34.15 1.78
N ASP A 602 -4.17 34.37 2.93
CA ASP A 602 -3.03 35.29 3.08
C ASP A 602 -2.14 34.91 4.28
N PRO A 603 -0.98 34.24 4.07
CA PRO A 603 -0.06 33.91 5.16
C PRO A 603 0.51 35.17 5.84
N LYS A 604 0.49 36.36 5.21
CA LYS A 604 0.98 37.61 5.84
C LYS A 604 0.03 38.17 6.89
N ARG A 605 -1.27 37.81 6.85
CA ARG A 605 -2.25 38.24 7.86
C ARG A 605 -2.37 37.30 9.06
N ALA A 606 -1.88 36.07 8.95
CA ALA A 606 -1.95 35.07 10.03
C ALA A 606 -1.05 35.41 11.24
N GLY A 607 0.04 36.18 11.03
CA GLY A 607 0.92 36.67 12.11
C GLY A 607 0.34 37.81 12.97
N HIS A 608 -0.90 38.24 12.71
CA HIS A 608 -1.55 39.36 13.40
C HIS A 608 -2.94 39.01 13.95
N ARG A 609 -3.09 37.83 14.57
CA ARG A 609 -4.25 37.54 15.43
C ARG A 609 -3.82 37.27 16.88
N GLU A 610 -3.96 38.34 17.67
CA GLU A 610 -4.24 38.40 19.11
C GLU A 610 -3.53 37.41 20.05
N VAL A 611 -2.37 37.83 20.56
CA VAL A 611 -2.01 37.55 21.95
C VAL A 611 -2.97 38.39 22.83
N LYS A 612 -4.12 37.83 23.21
CA LYS A 612 -4.91 38.37 24.32
C LYS A 612 -4.09 38.18 25.59
N ARG A 613 -3.34 39.22 25.96
CA ARG A 613 -2.79 39.37 27.31
C ARG A 613 -3.96 39.41 28.28
N THR A 614 -4.04 38.42 29.16
CA THR A 614 -4.84 38.48 30.39
C THR A 614 -4.38 39.71 31.19
N PRO A 615 -5.29 40.56 31.71
CA PRO A 615 -4.87 41.65 32.59
C PRO A 615 -4.41 41.07 33.94
N PRO A 616 -3.37 41.64 34.58
CA PRO A 616 -2.97 41.23 35.91
C PRO A 616 -4.08 41.62 36.90
N GLY A 617 -4.41 40.68 37.80
CA GLY A 617 -5.44 40.85 38.81
C GLY A 617 -5.22 42.09 39.67
N ALA A 618 -6.28 42.88 39.82
CA ALA A 618 -6.35 43.94 40.80
C ALA A 618 -6.50 43.31 42.19
N ASN A 619 -5.48 43.51 43.00
CA ASN A 619 -5.47 43.26 44.43
C ASN A 619 -5.97 44.54 45.12
N THR A 620 -7.14 44.54 45.75
CA THR A 620 -7.51 45.48 46.84
C THR A 620 -8.80 45.03 47.50
N GLY A 621 -8.78 44.87 48.83
CA GLY A 621 -9.97 44.91 49.71
C GLY A 621 -10.13 43.69 50.57
#